data_AF-A0A8J2SQM5-F1
#
_entry.id   AF-A0A8J2SQM5-F1
#
_cell.length_a   1.000
_cell.length_b   1.000
_cell.length_c   1.000
_cell.angle_alpha   90.00
_cell.angle_beta   90.00
_cell.angle_gamma   90.00
#
_symmetry.space_group_name_H-M   'P 1'
#
loop_
_entity.id
_entity.type
_entity.pdbx_description
1 polymer ?
#
loop_
_entity_poly.entity_id
_entity_poly.type
_entity_poly.pdbx_seq_one_letter_code
_entity_poly.pdbx_strand_id
1 'polypeptide(L)'
;MAPKKSTYAPANYGSVAEALVGLYGEKVRGAEQQMLFDRFTTSLLSDAELLAKPMVLLLGQYSAGKTTFIRYLAGRDFPGIHIGPEPTTDGFAALMDGTSPTPIPGNAATADKRRPFRALSRHGAAFLNKFCISELRCDLTKELTLIDTPGILAGSKQTMGRNYDFAEIVKWFAERSDLILLLFDAHKIDISDELKTVIESLHQHDEKMRLVLNKADALTTEEIMHVYGGTMWFLGKVFKTPEVKRSYMSSFWDKPLRNPELERFMSEERERLLADLYALPAGARTRKVNEFIKRVRKGRAHCLVFNHLRRSMPSMMGKAKAKERLLSTLPDEFRKVAQQANVPLNDFPNPYEYAQTLATYDLSKLPKASKETLQLYEDVIERDLPGIMQHFTSTPGAPPPSASSLQPDGELRGWLHKQATSGKWQRRYFALREGTLEYYRRPEEPKPSGALDLAGCRAKPRPESDRPFTIRIETRERPYHLAAASGDEMSEWLLCLQHHCSRGESG
;
A
#
# COMPACT_ATOMS: atom_id res chain seq x y z
N MET A 1 20.08 35.07 20.97
CA MET A 1 19.61 34.81 19.60
C MET A 1 18.57 33.71 19.65
N ALA A 2 17.30 34.00 19.34
CA ALA A 2 16.30 32.95 19.16
C ALA A 2 16.70 32.08 17.95
N PRO A 3 16.61 30.74 18.00
CA PRO A 3 16.88 29.92 16.84
C PRO A 3 15.89 30.31 15.73
N LYS A 4 16.40 30.67 14.54
CA LYS A 4 15.57 30.86 13.35
C LYS A 4 14.73 29.59 13.19
N LYS A 5 13.39 29.72 13.28
CA LYS A 5 12.47 28.63 12.93
C LYS A 5 12.79 28.22 11.49
N SER A 6 13.49 27.10 11.31
CA SER A 6 13.71 26.50 10.00
C SER A 6 12.34 26.12 9.43
N THR A 7 11.81 26.95 8.54
CA THR A 7 10.70 26.57 7.68
C THR A 7 11.23 25.54 6.71
N TYR A 8 10.76 24.30 6.86
CA TYR A 8 11.09 23.23 5.94
C TYR A 8 10.72 23.66 4.51
N ALA A 9 11.65 23.53 3.56
CA ALA A 9 11.49 24.04 2.21
C ALA A 9 11.36 22.88 1.21
N PRO A 10 10.13 22.49 0.79
CA PRO A 10 9.93 21.40 -0.15
C PRO A 10 10.62 21.60 -1.51
N ALA A 11 10.86 22.85 -1.91
CA ALA A 11 11.49 23.22 -3.18
C ALA A 11 12.94 22.73 -3.34
N ASN A 12 13.58 22.28 -2.27
CA ASN A 12 14.95 21.75 -2.32
C ASN A 12 15.00 20.29 -2.81
N TYR A 13 13.87 19.66 -3.09
CA TYR A 13 13.76 18.22 -3.36
C TYR A 13 13.11 17.97 -4.74
N GLY A 14 13.53 16.91 -5.43
CA GLY A 14 13.05 16.56 -6.77
C GLY A 14 11.76 15.72 -6.77
N SER A 15 11.39 15.14 -5.63
CA SER A 15 10.16 14.36 -5.49
C SER A 15 9.56 14.45 -4.08
N VAL A 16 8.30 14.03 -3.95
CA VAL A 16 7.64 13.90 -2.63
C VAL A 16 8.41 12.94 -1.73
N ALA A 17 8.93 11.82 -2.26
CA ALA A 17 9.65 10.84 -1.45
C ALA A 17 10.96 11.44 -0.89
N GLU A 18 11.72 12.18 -1.71
CA GLU A 18 12.91 12.91 -1.26
C GLU A 18 12.55 14.00 -0.24
N ALA A 19 11.45 14.71 -0.44
CA ALA A 19 10.95 15.69 0.53
C ALA A 19 10.48 15.02 1.84
N LEU A 20 10.04 13.76 1.84
CA LEU A 20 9.77 13.04 3.09
C LEU A 20 11.07 12.61 3.79
N VAL A 21 12.11 12.24 3.03
CA VAL A 21 13.46 11.95 3.58
C VAL A 21 14.01 13.17 4.32
N GLY A 22 13.99 14.33 3.68
CA GLY A 22 14.41 15.60 4.27
C GLY A 22 13.63 15.92 5.55
N LEU A 23 12.30 15.89 5.48
CA LEU A 23 11.43 16.21 6.61
C LEU A 23 11.63 15.26 7.78
N TYR A 24 11.77 13.95 7.51
CA TYR A 24 12.04 12.96 8.54
C TYR A 24 13.40 13.19 9.20
N GLY A 25 14.46 13.38 8.39
CA GLY A 25 15.81 13.59 8.88
C GLY A 25 15.95 14.86 9.71
N GLU A 26 15.38 15.98 9.24
CA GLU A 26 15.51 17.29 9.88
C GLU A 26 14.66 17.44 11.14
N LYS A 27 13.45 16.88 11.17
CA LYS A 27 12.47 17.16 12.24
C LYS A 27 12.11 15.94 13.09
N VAL A 28 11.83 14.81 12.47
CA VAL A 28 11.16 13.69 13.17
C VAL A 28 12.15 12.71 13.79
N ARG A 29 13.21 12.33 13.07
CA ARG A 29 14.17 11.27 13.47
C ARG A 29 14.79 11.56 14.84
N GLY A 30 15.23 12.79 15.08
CA GLY A 30 15.85 13.19 16.36
C GLY A 30 14.87 13.11 17.53
N ALA A 31 13.61 13.52 17.32
CA ALA A 31 12.57 13.42 18.34
C ALA A 31 12.23 11.95 18.67
N GLU A 32 12.12 11.09 17.66
CA GLU A 32 11.91 9.66 17.84
C GLU A 32 13.05 8.99 18.62
N GLN A 33 14.30 9.30 18.29
CA GLN A 33 15.49 8.80 18.99
C GLN A 33 15.51 9.22 20.46
N GLN A 34 15.30 10.52 20.72
CA GLN A 34 15.28 11.06 22.08
C GLN A 34 14.18 10.41 22.93
N MET A 35 13.06 10.07 22.31
CA MET A 35 11.89 9.49 22.98
C MET A 35 11.88 7.96 22.97
N LEU A 36 12.97 7.30 22.55
CA LEU A 36 13.09 5.83 22.50
C LEU A 36 12.00 5.16 21.66
N PHE A 37 11.53 5.84 20.61
CA PHE A 37 10.40 5.39 19.80
C PHE A 37 10.63 3.98 19.22
N ASP A 38 11.85 3.70 18.76
CA ASP A 38 12.26 2.41 18.18
C ASP A 38 12.22 1.22 19.13
N ARG A 39 12.23 1.49 20.44
CA ARG A 39 12.16 0.45 21.49
C ARG A 39 10.73 0.07 21.83
N PHE A 40 9.80 1.01 21.71
CA PHE A 40 8.42 0.85 22.17
C PHE A 40 7.40 0.67 21.05
N THR A 41 7.75 1.08 19.82
CA THR A 41 6.81 1.12 18.71
C THR A 41 7.37 0.37 17.49
N THR A 42 7.99 1.06 16.53
CA THR A 42 8.58 0.46 15.33
C THR A 42 9.93 1.13 15.03
N SER A 43 10.76 0.48 14.21
CA SER A 43 12.12 0.95 13.92
C SER A 43 12.12 2.37 13.31
N LEU A 44 13.23 3.08 13.51
CA LEU A 44 13.51 4.33 12.80
C LEU A 44 13.56 4.07 11.30
N LEU A 45 13.06 5.02 10.50
CA LEU A 45 13.08 4.90 9.04
C LEU A 45 14.47 5.24 8.50
N SER A 46 14.97 4.38 7.63
CA SER A 46 16.09 4.71 6.74
C SER A 46 15.62 5.51 5.53
N ASP A 47 16.54 6.23 4.90
CA ASP A 47 16.25 7.00 3.69
C ASP A 47 15.80 6.06 2.55
N ALA A 48 16.41 4.86 2.48
CA ALA A 48 16.01 3.81 1.53
C ALA A 48 14.58 3.30 1.76
N GLU A 49 14.10 3.21 3.00
CA GLU A 49 12.70 2.85 3.28
C GLU A 49 11.72 3.93 2.79
N LEU A 50 12.06 5.21 3.00
CA LEU A 50 11.24 6.33 2.52
C LEU A 50 11.20 6.41 0.99
N LEU A 51 12.32 6.11 0.33
CA LEU A 51 12.45 6.07 -1.13
C LEU A 51 11.98 4.74 -1.77
N ALA A 52 11.65 3.73 -0.98
CA ALA A 52 11.32 2.40 -1.49
C ALA A 52 10.13 2.42 -2.47
N LYS A 53 10.20 1.59 -3.51
CA LYS A 53 9.06 1.29 -4.39
C LYS A 53 7.92 0.66 -3.60
N PRO A 54 6.67 0.73 -4.08
CA PRO A 54 5.56 0.03 -3.46
C PRO A 54 5.85 -1.46 -3.28
N MET A 55 5.46 -1.99 -2.12
CA MET A 55 5.77 -3.37 -1.74
C MET A 55 4.49 -4.22 -1.68
N VAL A 56 4.53 -5.40 -2.30
CA VAL A 56 3.44 -6.38 -2.29
C VAL A 56 3.88 -7.59 -1.50
N LEU A 57 3.22 -7.86 -0.37
CA LEU A 57 3.50 -9.01 0.49
C LEU A 57 2.59 -10.17 0.13
N LEU A 58 3.17 -11.33 -0.17
CA LEU A 58 2.41 -12.55 -0.43
C LEU A 58 2.41 -13.40 0.83
N LEU A 59 1.24 -13.64 1.40
CA LEU A 59 1.03 -14.57 2.52
C LEU A 59 0.13 -15.71 2.07
N GLY A 60 0.26 -16.85 2.75
CA GLY A 60 -0.56 -18.02 2.45
C GLY A 60 0.11 -19.28 2.94
N GLN A 61 -0.69 -20.31 3.11
CA GLN A 61 -0.20 -21.59 3.59
C GLN A 61 0.75 -22.26 2.62
N TYR A 62 1.35 -23.32 3.12
CA TYR A 62 2.13 -24.24 2.32
C TYR A 62 1.36 -24.68 1.06
N SER A 63 2.05 -24.76 -0.08
CA SER A 63 1.47 -25.13 -1.38
C SER A 63 0.37 -24.21 -1.96
N ALA A 64 0.07 -23.05 -1.37
CA ALA A 64 -0.89 -22.08 -1.96
C ALA A 64 -0.44 -21.48 -3.31
N GLY A 65 0.82 -21.70 -3.71
CA GLY A 65 1.35 -21.30 -5.01
C GLY A 65 1.92 -19.88 -5.06
N LYS A 66 2.43 -19.33 -3.94
CA LYS A 66 3.04 -17.99 -3.87
C LYS A 66 4.21 -17.80 -4.84
N THR A 67 5.20 -18.67 -4.78
CA THR A 67 6.37 -18.62 -5.67
C THR A 67 5.98 -18.84 -7.14
N THR A 68 5.06 -19.78 -7.41
CA THR A 68 4.51 -20.00 -8.76
C THR A 68 3.76 -18.79 -9.29
N PHE A 69 2.98 -18.12 -8.43
CA PHE A 69 2.26 -16.90 -8.76
C PHE A 69 3.22 -15.78 -9.15
N ILE A 70 4.30 -15.58 -8.39
CA ILE A 70 5.32 -14.58 -8.71
C ILE A 70 5.99 -14.89 -10.05
N ARG A 71 6.39 -16.15 -10.26
CA ARG A 71 6.97 -16.61 -11.53
C ARG A 71 6.03 -16.36 -12.71
N TYR A 72 4.75 -16.68 -12.54
CA TYR A 72 3.70 -16.45 -13.54
C TYR A 72 3.60 -14.96 -13.90
N LEU A 73 3.51 -14.08 -12.90
CA LEU A 73 3.47 -12.63 -13.12
C LEU A 73 4.75 -12.09 -13.79
N ALA A 74 5.90 -12.68 -13.45
CA ALA A 74 7.18 -12.33 -14.04
C ALA A 74 7.35 -12.84 -15.48
N GLY A 75 6.56 -13.85 -15.89
CA GLY A 75 6.69 -14.56 -17.16
C GLY A 75 7.98 -15.38 -17.29
N ARG A 76 8.76 -15.54 -16.21
CA ARG A 76 10.03 -16.29 -16.20
C ARG A 76 10.51 -16.60 -14.79
N ASP A 77 11.50 -17.48 -14.73
CA ASP A 77 12.21 -17.85 -13.51
C ASP A 77 13.08 -16.69 -12.99
N PHE A 78 13.37 -16.71 -11.69
CA PHE A 78 14.22 -15.72 -11.01
C PHE A 78 15.28 -16.40 -10.12
N PRO A 79 16.40 -15.73 -9.81
CA PRO A 79 17.47 -16.32 -9.00
C PRO A 79 16.97 -16.87 -7.66
N GLY A 80 17.38 -18.10 -7.33
CA GLY A 80 16.99 -18.76 -6.07
C GLY A 80 15.54 -19.28 -6.03
N ILE A 81 14.82 -19.25 -7.15
CA ILE A 81 13.50 -19.86 -7.25
C ILE A 81 13.60 -21.38 -7.02
N HIS A 82 12.72 -21.90 -6.18
CA HIS A 82 12.54 -23.34 -6.03
C HIS A 82 11.04 -23.64 -5.90
N ILE A 83 10.50 -24.40 -6.84
CA ILE A 83 9.08 -24.80 -6.87
C ILE A 83 9.02 -26.31 -6.85
N GLY A 84 8.38 -26.87 -5.83
CA GLY A 84 8.18 -28.31 -5.70
C GLY A 84 7.01 -28.66 -4.77
N PRO A 85 6.59 -29.93 -4.76
CA PRO A 85 5.51 -30.42 -3.90
C PRO A 85 5.92 -30.57 -2.42
N GLU A 86 7.22 -30.50 -2.12
CA GLU A 86 7.81 -30.48 -0.76
C GLU A 86 8.10 -29.04 -0.28
N PRO A 87 8.26 -28.78 1.05
CA PRO A 87 8.57 -27.46 1.60
C PRO A 87 9.80 -26.80 0.95
N THR A 88 9.57 -26.09 -0.15
CA THR A 88 10.61 -25.66 -1.08
C THR A 88 11.06 -24.22 -0.80
N THR A 89 10.13 -23.36 -0.37
CA THR A 89 10.43 -22.00 0.10
C THR A 89 10.55 -21.98 1.62
N ASP A 90 11.78 -22.01 2.11
CA ASP A 90 12.11 -22.05 3.54
C ASP A 90 12.54 -20.68 4.11
N GLY A 91 12.56 -19.64 3.27
CA GLY A 91 12.95 -18.28 3.61
C GLY A 91 12.14 -17.20 2.88
N PHE A 92 12.30 -15.96 3.32
CA PHE A 92 11.72 -14.78 2.70
C PHE A 92 12.59 -14.34 1.51
N ALA A 93 11.95 -13.99 0.40
CA ALA A 93 12.63 -13.45 -0.76
C ALA A 93 12.02 -12.09 -1.15
N ALA A 94 12.85 -11.04 -1.15
CA ALA A 94 12.48 -9.75 -1.71
C ALA A 94 12.87 -9.72 -3.19
N LEU A 95 11.88 -9.76 -4.08
CA LEU A 95 12.08 -9.61 -5.51
C LEU A 95 12.11 -8.14 -5.88
N MET A 96 13.25 -7.69 -6.39
CA MET A 96 13.51 -6.30 -6.75
C MET A 96 14.05 -6.20 -8.18
N ASP A 97 13.91 -5.03 -8.80
CA ASP A 97 14.59 -4.77 -10.06
C ASP A 97 16.10 -4.80 -9.88
N GLY A 98 16.77 -5.42 -10.83
CA GLY A 98 18.21 -5.65 -10.82
C GLY A 98 18.61 -6.78 -11.77
N THR A 99 19.89 -7.15 -11.73
CA THR A 99 20.49 -8.09 -12.68
C THR A 99 21.44 -9.09 -12.01
N SER A 100 21.49 -9.13 -10.68
CA SER A 100 22.32 -10.10 -9.96
C SER A 100 21.94 -11.54 -10.37
N PRO A 101 22.89 -12.37 -10.84
CA PRO A 101 22.60 -13.73 -11.29
C PRO A 101 22.32 -14.69 -10.12
N THR A 102 22.73 -14.32 -8.91
CA THR A 102 22.52 -15.11 -7.69
C THR A 102 21.77 -14.29 -6.64
N PRO A 103 20.99 -14.94 -5.75
CA PRO A 103 20.37 -14.25 -4.62
C PRO A 103 21.40 -13.55 -3.74
N ILE A 104 21.08 -12.33 -3.29
CA ILE A 104 21.89 -11.58 -2.33
C ILE A 104 21.48 -12.03 -0.92
N PRO A 105 22.40 -12.60 -0.11
CA PRO A 105 22.07 -13.09 1.22
C PRO A 105 21.62 -11.99 2.19
N GLY A 106 20.80 -12.33 3.19
CA GLY A 106 20.20 -11.38 4.13
C GLY A 106 21.21 -10.51 4.88
N ASN A 107 22.37 -11.05 5.26
CA ASN A 107 23.44 -10.26 5.88
C ASN A 107 23.95 -9.13 4.96
N ALA A 108 24.13 -9.42 3.67
CA ALA A 108 24.54 -8.42 2.69
C ALA A 108 23.39 -7.45 2.38
N ALA A 109 22.16 -7.97 2.25
CA ALA A 109 20.96 -7.18 1.98
C ALA A 109 20.68 -6.12 3.06
N THR A 110 20.90 -6.46 4.34
CA THR A 110 20.70 -5.54 5.47
C THR A 110 21.87 -4.59 5.69
N ALA A 111 23.07 -4.93 5.20
CA ALA A 111 24.24 -4.05 5.23
C ALA A 111 24.20 -2.97 4.14
N ASP A 112 23.54 -3.21 3.00
CA ASP A 112 23.42 -2.22 1.91
C ASP A 112 22.46 -1.08 2.28
N LYS A 113 23.03 0.12 2.48
CA LYS A 113 22.28 1.34 2.85
C LYS A 113 21.30 1.80 1.77
N ARG A 114 21.42 1.30 0.53
CA ARG A 114 20.51 1.63 -0.58
C ARG A 114 19.26 0.77 -0.59
N ARG A 115 19.19 -0.27 0.26
CA ARG A 115 18.07 -1.21 0.33
C ARG A 115 17.22 -0.93 1.57
N PRO A 116 15.89 -1.09 1.49
CA PRO A 116 14.96 -0.76 2.58
C PRO A 116 14.92 -1.83 3.68
N PHE A 117 15.94 -2.68 3.82
CA PHE A 117 15.92 -3.85 4.69
C PHE A 117 16.84 -3.73 5.90
N ARG A 118 17.55 -2.62 6.07
CA ARG A 118 18.50 -2.43 7.19
C ARG A 118 17.92 -2.78 8.55
N ALA A 119 16.67 -2.38 8.82
CA ALA A 119 16.01 -2.63 10.09
C ALA A 119 15.83 -4.13 10.41
N LEU A 120 15.83 -5.01 9.41
CA LEU A 120 15.71 -6.45 9.61
C LEU A 120 16.92 -7.08 10.31
N SER A 121 18.06 -6.38 10.39
CA SER A 121 19.25 -6.89 11.08
C SER A 121 19.01 -7.21 12.56
N ARG A 122 17.99 -6.58 13.18
CA ARG A 122 17.62 -6.78 14.58
C ARG A 122 17.07 -8.17 14.90
N HIS A 123 16.56 -8.90 13.90
CA HIS A 123 16.01 -10.24 14.09
C HIS A 123 17.10 -11.34 14.08
N GLY A 124 18.38 -10.94 13.97
CA GLY A 124 19.53 -11.80 14.20
C GLY A 124 19.84 -12.77 13.06
N ALA A 125 20.99 -13.45 13.19
CA ALA A 125 21.53 -14.32 12.14
C ALA A 125 20.61 -15.47 11.73
N ALA A 126 19.82 -16.01 12.67
CA ALA A 126 18.88 -17.09 12.39
C ALA A 126 17.84 -16.70 11.32
N PHE A 127 17.28 -15.49 11.42
CA PHE A 127 16.40 -14.94 10.39
C PHE A 127 17.16 -14.53 9.13
N LEU A 128 18.31 -13.86 9.25
CA LEU A 128 19.05 -13.35 8.09
C LEU A 128 19.56 -14.46 7.16
N ASN A 129 19.77 -15.67 7.68
CA ASN A 129 20.08 -16.87 6.88
C ASN A 129 18.85 -17.40 6.10
N LYS A 130 17.65 -16.96 6.46
CA LYS A 130 16.36 -17.27 5.83
C LYS A 130 15.77 -16.07 5.10
N PHE A 131 16.59 -15.07 4.76
CA PHE A 131 16.17 -13.91 3.98
C PHE A 131 17.15 -13.67 2.82
N CYS A 132 16.63 -13.34 1.64
CA CYS A 132 17.45 -12.93 0.50
C CYS A 132 16.75 -11.85 -0.34
N ILE A 133 17.55 -11.14 -1.15
CA ILE A 133 17.05 -10.35 -2.28
C ILE A 133 17.28 -11.17 -3.54
N SER A 134 16.24 -11.37 -4.33
CA SER A 134 16.35 -11.93 -5.68
C SER A 134 16.14 -10.81 -6.68
N GLU A 135 17.12 -10.57 -7.54
CA GLU A 135 17.03 -9.51 -8.53
C GLU A 135 16.48 -10.04 -9.84
N LEU A 136 15.42 -9.40 -10.33
CA LEU A 136 14.78 -9.74 -11.58
C LEU A 136 14.34 -8.47 -12.28
N ARG A 137 14.84 -8.20 -13.48
CA ARG A 137 14.38 -7.07 -14.30
C ARG A 137 13.17 -7.45 -15.15
N CYS A 138 11.96 -7.05 -14.76
CA CYS A 138 10.74 -7.18 -15.56
C CYS A 138 9.84 -5.94 -15.35
N ASP A 139 8.76 -5.82 -16.12
CA ASP A 139 7.88 -4.64 -16.04
C ASP A 139 7.28 -4.45 -14.64
N LEU A 140 7.02 -5.54 -13.93
CA LEU A 140 6.50 -5.50 -12.57
C LEU A 140 7.53 -4.98 -11.57
N THR A 141 8.77 -5.48 -11.58
CA THR A 141 9.81 -5.10 -10.60
C THR A 141 10.42 -3.71 -10.86
N LYS A 142 10.29 -3.19 -12.09
CA LYS A 142 10.61 -1.78 -12.40
C LYS A 142 9.80 -0.83 -11.53
N GLU A 143 8.59 -1.20 -11.16
CA GLU A 143 7.69 -0.34 -10.40
C GLU A 143 7.40 -0.86 -8.98
N LEU A 144 7.56 -2.16 -8.72
CA LEU A 144 7.19 -2.80 -7.45
C LEU A 144 8.35 -3.59 -6.82
N THR A 145 8.21 -3.89 -5.52
CA THR A 145 8.95 -4.95 -4.83
C THR A 145 7.96 -6.02 -4.40
N LEU A 146 8.21 -7.28 -4.75
CA LEU A 146 7.37 -8.40 -4.29
C LEU A 146 8.09 -9.12 -3.15
N ILE A 147 7.37 -9.45 -2.08
CA ILE A 147 7.89 -10.23 -0.96
C ILE A 147 7.25 -11.60 -1.00
N ASP A 148 8.02 -12.61 -1.41
CA ASP A 148 7.66 -14.01 -1.23
C ASP A 148 7.95 -14.42 0.21
N THR A 149 7.01 -15.13 0.82
CA THR A 149 7.12 -15.59 2.20
C THR A 149 7.14 -17.12 2.27
N PRO A 150 7.78 -17.69 3.30
CA PRO A 150 7.63 -19.11 3.59
C PRO A 150 6.16 -19.50 3.73
N GLY A 151 5.80 -20.71 3.31
CA GLY A 151 4.47 -21.26 3.58
C GLY A 151 4.17 -21.30 5.08
N ILE A 152 3.01 -20.75 5.48
CA ILE A 152 2.53 -20.90 6.86
C ILE A 152 2.15 -22.37 7.07
N LEU A 153 2.65 -22.96 8.16
CA LEU A 153 2.59 -24.40 8.38
C LEU A 153 1.32 -24.74 9.16
N ALA A 154 0.69 -25.86 8.84
CA ALA A 154 -0.44 -26.36 9.61
C ALA A 154 0.10 -27.11 10.84
N GLY A 155 0.07 -26.46 12.00
CA GLY A 155 0.29 -27.10 13.31
C GLY A 155 1.64 -26.84 13.99
N SER A 156 1.63 -26.90 15.33
CA SER A 156 2.72 -26.50 16.23
C SER A 156 4.01 -27.34 16.17
N LYS A 157 3.97 -28.52 15.56
CA LYS A 157 5.16 -29.39 15.42
C LYS A 157 6.07 -28.98 14.26
N GLN A 158 5.54 -28.29 13.25
CA GLN A 158 6.33 -27.84 12.11
C GLN A 158 6.92 -26.43 12.29
N THR A 159 6.39 -25.65 13.24
CA THR A 159 7.01 -24.38 13.68
C THR A 159 8.28 -24.59 14.50
N MET A 160 8.51 -25.78 15.07
CA MET A 160 9.72 -26.13 15.84
C MET A 160 11.04 -26.03 15.05
N GLY A 161 11.00 -25.92 13.72
CA GLY A 161 12.19 -25.71 12.88
C GLY A 161 12.57 -24.24 12.65
N ARG A 162 11.73 -23.27 13.04
CA ARG A 162 12.00 -21.83 12.85
C ARG A 162 12.65 -21.26 14.10
N ASN A 163 13.92 -20.90 13.98
CA ASN A 163 14.68 -20.24 15.06
C ASN A 163 14.52 -18.69 15.03
N TYR A 164 13.38 -18.20 14.53
CA TYR A 164 13.06 -16.77 14.46
C TYR A 164 11.53 -16.57 14.58
N ASP A 165 11.12 -15.39 15.05
CA ASP A 165 9.70 -15.06 15.20
C ASP A 165 9.07 -14.72 13.83
N PHE A 166 8.36 -15.67 13.23
CA PHE A 166 7.73 -15.49 11.93
C PHE A 166 6.66 -14.39 11.92
N ALA A 167 5.84 -14.29 12.97
CA ALA A 167 4.76 -13.33 13.05
C ALA A 167 5.30 -11.90 13.15
N GLU A 168 6.37 -11.69 13.92
CA GLU A 168 7.04 -10.39 14.01
C GLU A 168 7.62 -9.94 12.66
N ILE A 169 8.25 -10.84 11.90
CA ILE A 169 8.78 -10.54 10.57
C ILE A 169 7.64 -10.19 9.59
N VAL A 170 6.56 -10.98 9.58
CA VAL A 170 5.40 -10.71 8.74
C VAL A 170 4.77 -9.36 9.09
N LYS A 171 4.63 -9.03 10.38
CA LYS A 171 4.17 -7.71 10.85
C LYS A 171 5.07 -6.61 10.32
N TRP A 172 6.40 -6.78 10.36
CA TRP A 172 7.34 -5.79 9.84
C TRP A 172 7.18 -5.52 8.33
N PHE A 173 7.04 -6.58 7.53
CA PHE A 173 6.79 -6.44 6.09
C PHE A 173 5.41 -5.86 5.82
N ALA A 174 4.40 -6.32 6.55
CA ALA A 174 3.03 -5.83 6.42
C ALA A 174 2.97 -4.33 6.69
N GLU A 175 3.61 -3.81 7.75
CA GLU A 175 3.69 -2.37 8.04
C GLU A 175 4.21 -1.54 6.85
N ARG A 176 5.11 -2.12 6.03
CA ARG A 176 5.77 -1.45 4.89
C ARG A 176 5.16 -1.76 3.54
N SER A 177 4.22 -2.68 3.48
CA SER A 177 3.58 -3.10 2.23
C SER A 177 2.43 -2.18 1.86
N ASP A 178 2.26 -1.94 0.56
CA ASP A 178 1.15 -1.23 -0.04
C ASP A 178 -0.04 -2.16 -0.31
N LEU A 179 0.25 -3.46 -0.50
CA LEU A 179 -0.73 -4.50 -0.77
C LEU A 179 -0.30 -5.80 -0.07
N ILE A 180 -1.25 -6.50 0.53
CA ILE A 180 -1.03 -7.83 1.09
C ILE A 180 -1.96 -8.80 0.37
N LEU A 181 -1.38 -9.76 -0.36
CA LEU A 181 -2.11 -10.82 -1.03
C LEU A 181 -2.15 -12.04 -0.10
N LEU A 182 -3.35 -12.46 0.30
CA LEU A 182 -3.58 -13.72 1.00
C LEU A 182 -3.96 -14.81 0.00
N LEU A 183 -3.04 -15.72 -0.28
CA LEU A 183 -3.20 -16.81 -1.23
C LEU A 183 -3.74 -18.07 -0.54
N PHE A 184 -4.78 -18.64 -1.12
CA PHE A 184 -5.37 -19.91 -0.72
C PHE A 184 -5.44 -20.86 -1.92
N ASP A 185 -5.35 -22.17 -1.66
CA ASP A 185 -5.65 -23.20 -2.64
C ASP A 185 -7.18 -23.42 -2.64
N ALA A 186 -7.83 -23.17 -3.78
CA ALA A 186 -9.29 -23.26 -3.90
C ALA A 186 -9.83 -24.68 -3.64
N HIS A 187 -9.00 -25.72 -3.80
CA HIS A 187 -9.39 -27.11 -3.51
C HIS A 187 -9.19 -27.49 -2.03
N LYS A 188 -8.39 -26.72 -1.30
CA LYS A 188 -7.99 -27.00 0.07
C LYS A 188 -7.99 -25.71 0.87
N ILE A 189 -9.18 -25.14 1.05
CA ILE A 189 -9.39 -24.04 2.00
C ILE A 189 -9.38 -24.64 3.42
N ASP A 190 -8.23 -25.16 3.82
CA ASP A 190 -7.88 -25.32 5.22
C ASP A 190 -7.26 -24.00 5.67
N ILE A 191 -7.47 -23.55 6.91
CA ILE A 191 -6.85 -22.33 7.44
C ILE A 191 -6.33 -22.65 8.83
N SER A 192 -5.02 -22.87 8.88
CA SER A 192 -4.32 -23.14 10.13
C SER A 192 -4.49 -22.03 11.18
N ASP A 193 -4.45 -22.41 12.45
CA ASP A 193 -4.45 -21.48 13.58
C ASP A 193 -3.28 -20.48 13.52
N GLU A 194 -2.13 -20.90 12.95
CA GLU A 194 -0.98 -20.03 12.71
C GLU A 194 -1.33 -18.92 11.70
N LEU A 195 -1.95 -19.26 10.56
CA LEU A 195 -2.38 -18.26 9.57
C LEU A 195 -3.43 -17.32 10.17
N LYS A 196 -4.38 -17.85 10.96
CA LYS A 196 -5.36 -17.02 11.68
C LYS A 196 -4.67 -16.02 12.61
N THR A 197 -3.72 -16.47 13.43
CA THR A 197 -2.97 -15.63 14.36
C THR A 197 -2.19 -14.54 13.62
N VAL A 198 -1.56 -14.90 12.49
CA VAL A 198 -0.88 -13.94 11.62
C VAL A 198 -1.87 -12.90 11.10
N ILE A 199 -3.01 -13.29 10.52
CA ILE A 199 -4.02 -12.33 10.02
C ILE A 199 -4.52 -11.41 11.15
N GLU A 200 -4.84 -11.96 12.33
CA GLU A 200 -5.30 -11.18 13.48
C GLU A 200 -4.24 -10.17 13.97
N SER A 201 -2.95 -10.54 13.89
CA SER A 201 -1.84 -9.63 14.22
C SER A 201 -1.74 -8.44 13.26
N LEU A 202 -2.32 -8.57 12.05
CA LEU A 202 -2.29 -7.58 10.99
C LEU A 202 -3.59 -6.75 10.87
N HIS A 203 -4.50 -6.81 11.86
CA HIS A 203 -5.81 -6.12 11.81
C HIS A 203 -5.72 -4.60 11.51
N GLN A 204 -4.61 -3.94 11.84
CA GLN A 204 -4.38 -2.51 11.55
C GLN A 204 -4.06 -2.23 10.07
N HIS A 205 -3.99 -3.29 9.26
CA HIS A 205 -3.59 -3.29 7.86
C HIS A 205 -4.61 -4.04 6.98
N ASP A 206 -5.81 -4.29 7.51
CA ASP A 206 -6.86 -5.04 6.82
C ASP A 206 -7.32 -4.34 5.53
N GLU A 207 -7.20 -3.01 5.43
CA GLU A 207 -7.62 -2.22 4.26
C GLU A 207 -6.82 -2.55 3.00
N LYS A 208 -5.56 -2.95 3.18
CA LYS A 208 -4.65 -3.33 2.08
C LYS A 208 -4.61 -4.83 1.82
N MET A 209 -5.42 -5.63 2.48
CA MET A 209 -5.50 -7.07 2.21
C MET A 209 -6.43 -7.38 1.05
N ARG A 210 -5.99 -8.28 0.17
CA ARG A 210 -6.78 -8.87 -0.92
C ARG A 210 -6.60 -10.38 -0.93
N LEU A 211 -7.62 -11.09 -1.39
CA LEU A 211 -7.62 -12.55 -1.38
C LEU A 211 -7.32 -13.07 -2.79
N VAL A 212 -6.57 -14.16 -2.87
CA VAL A 212 -6.30 -14.87 -4.12
C VAL A 212 -6.64 -16.33 -3.90
N LEU A 213 -7.75 -16.78 -4.49
CA LEU A 213 -8.19 -18.17 -4.50
C LEU A 213 -7.55 -18.83 -5.73
N ASN A 214 -6.36 -19.38 -5.52
CA ASN A 214 -5.51 -19.95 -6.55
C ASN A 214 -5.90 -21.40 -6.87
N LYS A 215 -5.43 -21.91 -8.02
CA LYS A 215 -5.71 -23.27 -8.49
C LYS A 215 -7.21 -23.54 -8.66
N ALA A 216 -8.00 -22.55 -9.05
CA ALA A 216 -9.45 -22.72 -9.21
C ALA A 216 -9.85 -23.40 -10.54
N ASP A 217 -8.89 -23.70 -11.41
CA ASP A 217 -9.13 -24.18 -12.78
C ASP A 217 -9.71 -25.59 -12.89
N ALA A 218 -9.72 -26.40 -11.84
CA ALA A 218 -10.35 -27.72 -11.86
C ALA A 218 -11.76 -27.73 -11.24
N LEU A 219 -12.23 -26.59 -10.73
CA LEU A 219 -13.56 -26.48 -10.13
C LEU A 219 -14.65 -26.43 -11.21
N THR A 220 -15.83 -26.85 -10.83
CA THR A 220 -17.08 -26.56 -11.54
C THR A 220 -17.66 -25.21 -11.11
N THR A 221 -18.58 -24.67 -11.90
CA THR A 221 -19.29 -23.41 -11.57
C THR A 221 -20.03 -23.48 -10.23
N GLU A 222 -20.58 -24.64 -9.88
CA GLU A 222 -21.25 -24.86 -8.58
C GLU A 222 -20.23 -24.86 -7.43
N GLU A 223 -19.12 -25.57 -7.59
CA GLU A 223 -18.05 -25.63 -6.58
C GLU A 223 -17.43 -24.25 -6.32
N ILE A 224 -17.31 -23.38 -7.33
CA ILE A 224 -16.87 -21.99 -7.17
C ILE A 224 -17.71 -21.27 -6.11
N MET A 225 -19.04 -21.41 -6.15
CA MET A 225 -19.94 -20.75 -5.21
C MET A 225 -19.76 -21.29 -3.80
N HIS A 226 -19.56 -22.61 -3.65
CA HIS A 226 -19.30 -23.24 -2.36
C HIS A 226 -17.95 -22.81 -1.75
N VAL A 227 -16.88 -22.83 -2.56
CA VAL A 227 -15.51 -22.41 -2.19
C VAL A 227 -15.51 -20.94 -1.77
N TYR A 228 -16.16 -20.08 -2.57
CA TYR A 228 -16.27 -18.65 -2.28
C TYR A 228 -17.06 -18.40 -0.98
N GLY A 229 -18.25 -19.00 -0.85
CA GLY A 229 -19.11 -18.86 0.33
C GLY A 229 -18.43 -19.32 1.62
N GLY A 230 -17.76 -20.48 1.58
CA GLY A 230 -16.98 -21.01 2.70
C GLY A 230 -15.83 -20.09 3.10
N THR A 231 -15.09 -19.57 2.11
CA THR A 231 -14.00 -18.60 2.35
C THR A 231 -14.53 -17.34 3.03
N MET A 232 -15.58 -16.72 2.49
CA MET A 232 -16.10 -15.46 3.03
C MET A 232 -16.69 -15.64 4.43
N TRP A 233 -17.41 -16.73 4.68
CA TRP A 233 -17.95 -17.04 6.00
C TRP A 233 -16.84 -17.18 7.06
N PHE A 234 -15.77 -17.89 6.72
CA PHE A 234 -14.64 -18.05 7.62
C PHE A 234 -13.92 -16.72 7.85
N LEU A 235 -13.63 -15.98 6.77
CA LEU A 235 -12.93 -14.69 6.87
C LEU A 235 -13.72 -13.68 7.68
N GLY A 236 -15.05 -13.71 7.65
CA GLY A 236 -15.91 -12.92 8.53
C GLY A 236 -15.73 -13.21 10.03
N LYS A 237 -15.15 -14.37 10.40
CA LYS A 237 -14.80 -14.70 11.79
C LYS A 237 -13.40 -14.23 12.20
N VAL A 238 -12.51 -14.02 11.24
CA VAL A 238 -11.10 -13.66 11.48
C VAL A 238 -10.91 -12.15 11.36
N PHE A 239 -11.42 -11.56 10.28
CA PHE A 239 -11.39 -10.12 10.08
C PHE A 239 -12.37 -9.44 11.03
N LYS A 240 -11.88 -8.44 11.75
CA LYS A 240 -12.68 -7.62 12.68
C LYS A 240 -13.22 -6.38 11.97
N THR A 241 -13.69 -6.55 10.74
CA THR A 241 -14.27 -5.48 9.92
C THR A 241 -15.54 -5.96 9.22
N PRO A 242 -16.56 -5.09 9.10
CA PRO A 242 -17.76 -5.41 8.33
C PRO A 242 -17.51 -5.44 6.81
N GLU A 243 -16.35 -4.95 6.35
CA GLU A 243 -16.04 -4.84 4.93
C GLU A 243 -15.59 -6.17 4.33
N VAL A 244 -16.27 -6.59 3.25
CA VAL A 244 -15.88 -7.77 2.47
C VAL A 244 -14.60 -7.48 1.71
N LYS A 245 -13.61 -8.37 1.84
CA LYS A 245 -12.33 -8.25 1.13
C LYS A 245 -12.49 -8.65 -0.32
N ARG A 246 -11.99 -7.80 -1.22
CA ARG A 246 -11.91 -8.12 -2.65
C ARG A 246 -11.05 -9.36 -2.84
N SER A 247 -11.60 -10.32 -3.58
CA SER A 247 -10.98 -11.59 -3.91
C SER A 247 -10.78 -11.73 -5.41
N TYR A 248 -9.77 -12.51 -5.78
CA TYR A 248 -9.42 -12.91 -7.13
C TYR A 248 -9.43 -14.43 -7.19
N MET A 249 -10.31 -15.01 -8.00
CA MET A 249 -10.34 -16.46 -8.19
C MET A 249 -9.76 -16.81 -9.55
N SER A 250 -8.63 -17.52 -9.57
CA SER A 250 -7.97 -17.96 -10.81
C SER A 250 -6.94 -19.08 -10.59
N SER A 251 -6.28 -19.48 -11.67
CA SER A 251 -5.06 -20.28 -11.64
C SER A 251 -3.92 -19.51 -12.27
N PHE A 252 -2.91 -19.18 -11.45
CA PHE A 252 -1.77 -18.34 -11.83
C PHE A 252 -0.56 -19.22 -12.18
N TRP A 253 -0.62 -19.85 -13.34
CA TRP A 253 0.43 -20.72 -13.88
C TRP A 253 0.39 -20.77 -15.42
N ASP A 254 1.44 -21.30 -16.04
CA ASP A 254 1.58 -21.34 -17.50
C ASP A 254 0.96 -22.59 -18.15
N LYS A 255 0.13 -23.33 -17.41
CA LYS A 255 -0.51 -24.56 -17.90
C LYS A 255 -1.93 -24.28 -18.41
N PRO A 256 -2.42 -25.04 -19.42
CA PRO A 256 -3.82 -24.98 -19.82
C PRO A 256 -4.75 -25.20 -18.63
N LEU A 257 -5.89 -24.49 -18.60
CA LEU A 257 -6.91 -24.69 -17.59
C LEU A 257 -7.50 -26.10 -17.70
N ARG A 258 -7.74 -26.74 -16.55
CA ARG A 258 -8.39 -28.06 -16.50
C ARG A 258 -9.87 -27.99 -16.89
N ASN A 259 -10.55 -26.91 -16.55
CA ASN A 259 -11.92 -26.61 -16.96
C ASN A 259 -11.94 -25.39 -17.91
N PRO A 260 -12.02 -25.62 -19.25
CA PRO A 260 -12.04 -24.55 -20.24
C PRO A 260 -13.26 -23.62 -20.15
N GLU A 261 -14.38 -24.06 -19.55
CA GLU A 261 -15.59 -23.23 -19.40
C GLU A 261 -15.32 -21.98 -18.55
N LEU A 262 -14.33 -22.06 -17.66
CA LEU A 262 -13.95 -20.99 -16.76
C LEU A 262 -12.94 -20.00 -17.38
N GLU A 263 -12.44 -20.23 -18.59
CA GLU A 263 -11.34 -19.42 -19.18
C GLU A 263 -11.64 -17.92 -19.19
N ARG A 264 -12.85 -17.54 -19.61
CA ARG A 264 -13.25 -16.14 -19.63
C ARG A 264 -13.25 -15.53 -18.23
N PHE A 265 -13.91 -16.19 -17.27
CA PHE A 265 -14.00 -15.73 -15.88
C PHE A 265 -12.60 -15.62 -15.24
N MET A 266 -11.78 -16.66 -15.39
CA MET A 266 -10.44 -16.72 -14.83
C MET A 266 -9.50 -15.69 -15.46
N SER A 267 -9.63 -15.42 -16.77
CA SER A 267 -8.90 -14.36 -17.47
C SER A 267 -9.27 -12.98 -16.96
N GLU A 268 -10.56 -12.66 -16.86
CA GLU A 268 -11.04 -11.38 -16.34
C GLU A 268 -10.53 -11.14 -14.90
N GLU A 269 -10.52 -12.17 -14.05
CA GLU A 269 -10.00 -12.06 -12.67
C GLU A 269 -8.47 -11.87 -12.62
N ARG A 270 -7.70 -12.49 -13.53
CA ARG A 270 -6.25 -12.24 -13.66
C ARG A 270 -5.96 -10.81 -14.10
N GLU A 271 -6.69 -10.32 -15.09
CA GLU A 271 -6.55 -8.95 -15.61
C GLU A 271 -6.86 -7.92 -14.53
N ARG A 272 -7.92 -8.14 -13.73
CA ARG A 272 -8.26 -7.27 -12.59
C ARG A 272 -7.15 -7.24 -11.54
N LEU A 273 -6.58 -8.39 -11.18
CA LEU A 273 -5.47 -8.44 -10.23
C LEU A 273 -4.22 -7.72 -10.78
N LEU A 274 -3.90 -7.92 -12.06
CA LEU A 274 -2.79 -7.22 -12.72
C LEU A 274 -3.02 -5.70 -12.71
N ALA A 275 -4.23 -5.25 -13.03
CA ALA A 275 -4.59 -3.83 -12.99
C ALA A 275 -4.39 -3.24 -11.58
N ASP A 276 -4.83 -3.93 -10.54
CA ASP A 276 -4.60 -3.54 -9.14
C ASP A 276 -3.11 -3.39 -8.82
N LEU A 277 -2.27 -4.34 -9.24
CA LEU A 277 -0.83 -4.30 -9.02
C LEU A 277 -0.18 -3.12 -9.75
N TYR A 278 -0.53 -2.89 -11.03
CA TYR A 278 0.00 -1.80 -11.83
C TYR A 278 -0.52 -0.41 -11.41
N ALA A 279 -1.65 -0.34 -10.69
CA ALA A 279 -2.16 0.92 -10.13
C ALA A 279 -1.43 1.35 -8.84
N LEU A 280 -0.68 0.45 -8.18
CA LEU A 280 0.01 0.77 -6.93
C LEU A 280 0.98 1.96 -7.07
N PRO A 281 1.86 2.06 -8.08
CA PRO A 281 2.81 3.18 -8.20
C PRO A 281 2.13 4.55 -8.29
N ALA A 282 1.00 4.65 -8.99
CA ALA A 282 0.24 5.89 -9.13
C ALA A 282 -0.26 6.41 -7.77
N GLY A 283 -0.77 5.51 -6.92
CA GLY A 283 -1.23 5.84 -5.56
C GLY A 283 -0.13 5.93 -4.51
N ALA A 284 1.11 5.52 -4.82
CA ALA A 284 2.19 5.37 -3.86
C ALA A 284 2.57 6.69 -3.16
N ARG A 285 2.52 7.80 -3.89
CA ARG A 285 2.82 9.14 -3.37
C ARG A 285 1.91 9.50 -2.20
N THR A 286 0.59 9.45 -2.44
CA THR A 286 -0.42 9.77 -1.44
C THR A 286 -0.37 8.81 -0.26
N ARG A 287 -0.20 7.50 -0.53
CA ARG A 287 -0.05 6.49 0.52
C ARG A 287 1.18 6.75 1.40
N LYS A 288 2.35 7.04 0.81
CA LYS A 288 3.57 7.38 1.58
C LYS A 288 3.35 8.57 2.50
N VAL A 289 2.68 9.63 2.02
CA VAL A 289 2.35 10.79 2.84
C VAL A 289 1.40 10.40 3.98
N ASN A 290 0.36 9.61 3.70
CA ASN A 290 -0.58 9.15 4.72
C ASN A 290 0.10 8.27 5.78
N GLU A 291 0.96 7.34 5.38
CA GLU A 291 1.74 6.52 6.31
C GLU A 291 2.71 7.37 7.15
N PHE A 292 3.30 8.40 6.53
CA PHE A 292 4.12 9.35 7.27
C PHE A 292 3.30 10.14 8.31
N ILE A 293 2.08 10.58 7.97
CA ILE A 293 1.15 11.22 8.93
C ILE A 293 0.83 10.27 10.08
N LYS A 294 0.47 9.01 9.78
CA LYS A 294 0.18 7.99 10.82
C LYS A 294 1.37 7.82 11.76
N ARG A 295 2.61 7.76 11.23
CA ARG A 295 3.83 7.67 12.03
C ARG A 295 4.02 8.90 12.93
N VAL A 296 3.89 10.10 12.39
CA VAL A 296 4.06 11.37 13.12
C VAL A 296 3.02 11.49 14.24
N ARG A 297 1.76 11.10 13.98
CA ARG A 297 0.71 11.01 15.03
C ARG A 297 1.05 10.02 16.12
N LYS A 298 1.50 8.81 15.76
CA LYS A 298 1.96 7.78 16.72
C LYS A 298 3.14 8.28 17.56
N GLY A 299 4.08 9.01 16.96
CA GLY A 299 5.20 9.66 17.65
C GLY A 299 4.73 10.68 18.69
N ARG A 300 3.76 11.53 18.34
CA ARG A 300 3.13 12.49 19.29
C ARG A 300 2.38 11.77 20.42
N ALA A 301 1.57 10.77 20.10
CA ALA A 301 0.84 9.97 21.09
C ALA A 301 1.80 9.29 22.08
N HIS A 302 2.89 8.68 21.58
CA HIS A 302 3.96 8.10 22.40
C HIS A 302 4.58 9.12 23.37
N CYS A 303 4.86 10.34 22.89
CA CYS A 303 5.38 11.42 23.74
C CYS A 303 4.42 11.80 24.87
N LEU A 304 3.12 11.85 24.58
CA LEU A 304 2.09 12.17 25.57
C LEU A 304 1.99 11.08 26.64
N VAL A 305 2.04 9.80 26.24
CA VAL A 305 2.08 8.66 27.17
C VAL A 305 3.30 8.75 28.10
N PHE A 306 4.49 8.97 27.56
CA PHE A 306 5.71 9.12 28.37
C PHE A 306 5.59 10.23 29.40
N ASN A 307 5.11 11.40 28.98
CA ASN A 307 4.89 12.52 29.89
C ASN A 307 3.87 12.20 30.98
N HIS A 308 2.78 11.50 30.65
CA HIS A 308 1.75 11.08 31.60
C HIS A 308 2.28 10.07 32.63
N LEU A 309 2.94 9.01 32.16
CA LEU A 309 3.50 7.98 33.04
C LEU A 309 4.56 8.57 33.97
N ARG A 310 5.44 9.42 33.45
CA ARG A 310 6.46 10.11 34.25
C ARG A 310 5.83 11.00 35.33
N ARG A 311 4.77 11.74 35.02
CA ARG A 311 4.04 12.59 35.98
C ARG A 311 3.28 11.76 37.03
N SER A 312 2.82 10.58 36.65
CA SER A 312 2.07 9.66 37.52
C SER A 312 2.96 8.90 38.52
N MET A 313 4.29 9.02 38.43
CA MET A 313 5.23 8.39 39.34
C MET A 313 5.49 9.25 40.58
N PRO A 314 5.50 8.66 41.80
CA PRO A 314 5.83 9.38 43.01
C PRO A 314 7.32 9.75 43.06
N SER A 315 7.64 10.89 43.66
CA SER A 315 9.02 11.42 43.73
C SER A 315 9.92 10.64 44.71
N MET A 316 9.37 10.16 45.83
CA MET A 316 10.13 9.52 46.92
C MET A 316 9.76 8.04 47.13
N MET A 317 8.66 7.74 47.83
CA MET A 317 8.28 6.39 48.25
C MET A 317 7.17 5.79 47.36
N GLY A 318 7.14 4.46 47.22
CA GLY A 318 6.05 3.74 46.55
C GLY A 318 6.18 3.59 45.04
N LYS A 319 7.36 3.89 44.46
CA LYS A 319 7.62 3.80 43.01
C LYS A 319 7.31 2.41 42.41
N ALA A 320 7.68 1.33 43.10
CA ALA A 320 7.41 -0.03 42.64
C ALA A 320 5.91 -0.33 42.52
N LYS A 321 5.15 -0.06 43.59
CA LYS A 321 3.68 -0.22 43.61
C LYS A 321 2.98 0.67 42.58
N ALA A 322 3.46 1.91 42.41
CA ALA A 322 2.92 2.82 41.40
C ALA A 322 3.17 2.32 39.98
N LYS A 323 4.39 1.82 39.69
CA LYS A 323 4.72 1.20 38.40
C LYS A 323 3.85 -0.02 38.12
N GLU A 324 3.74 -0.94 39.07
CA GLU A 324 2.91 -2.14 38.93
C GLU A 324 1.45 -1.79 38.60
N ARG A 325 0.87 -0.83 39.34
CA ARG A 325 -0.47 -0.31 39.06
C ARG A 325 -0.58 0.29 37.66
N LEU A 326 0.36 1.15 37.26
CA LEU A 326 0.32 1.80 35.94
C LEU A 326 0.43 0.81 34.79
N LEU A 327 1.22 -0.27 34.96
CA LEU A 327 1.35 -1.32 33.95
C LEU A 327 0.08 -2.17 33.86
N SER A 328 -0.54 -2.52 34.99
CA SER A 328 -1.78 -3.32 34.98
C SER A 328 -3.00 -2.55 34.46
N THR A 329 -3.02 -1.22 34.59
CA THR A 329 -4.10 -0.35 34.08
C THR A 329 -3.71 0.45 32.84
N LEU A 330 -2.64 0.06 32.12
CA LEU A 330 -2.10 0.85 31.01
C LEU A 330 -3.11 1.16 29.89
N PRO A 331 -4.03 0.25 29.49
CA PRO A 331 -5.09 0.59 28.54
C PRO A 331 -5.98 1.76 29.00
N ASP A 332 -6.30 1.84 30.30
CA ASP A 332 -7.07 2.95 30.85
C ASP A 332 -6.24 4.23 30.91
N GLU A 333 -4.96 4.13 31.23
CA GLU A 333 -4.05 5.29 31.18
C GLU A 333 -3.96 5.86 29.76
N PHE A 334 -3.92 5.01 28.73
CA PHE A 334 -3.95 5.46 27.33
C PHE A 334 -5.26 6.18 26.99
N ARG A 335 -6.42 5.66 27.43
CA ARG A 335 -7.72 6.32 27.24
C ARG A 335 -7.76 7.69 27.91
N LYS A 336 -7.22 7.83 29.12
CA LYS A 336 -7.13 9.12 29.83
C LYS A 336 -6.28 10.11 29.04
N VAL A 337 -5.10 9.70 28.56
CA VAL A 337 -4.21 10.56 27.76
C VAL A 337 -4.88 10.97 26.45
N ALA A 338 -5.52 10.03 25.75
CA ALA A 338 -6.27 10.28 24.53
C ALA A 338 -7.36 11.34 24.74
N GLN A 339 -8.15 11.20 25.81
CA GLN A 339 -9.21 12.16 26.14
C GLN A 339 -8.66 13.54 26.52
N GLN A 340 -7.63 13.61 27.37
CA GLN A 340 -7.05 14.87 27.85
C GLN A 340 -6.37 15.67 26.74
N ALA A 341 -5.73 14.99 25.80
CA ALA A 341 -5.00 15.61 24.69
C ALA A 341 -5.83 15.71 23.39
N ASN A 342 -7.09 15.27 23.41
CA ASN A 342 -7.96 15.16 22.25
C ASN A 342 -7.30 14.43 21.07
N VAL A 343 -6.71 13.25 21.35
CA VAL A 343 -6.04 12.40 20.36
C VAL A 343 -6.84 11.13 20.15
N PRO A 344 -7.12 10.71 18.90
CA PRO A 344 -7.78 9.44 18.63
C PRO A 344 -7.01 8.26 19.25
N LEU A 345 -7.73 7.33 19.88
CA LEU A 345 -7.12 6.16 20.51
C LEU A 345 -6.34 5.28 19.50
N ASN A 346 -6.74 5.30 18.23
CA ASN A 346 -6.09 4.55 17.14
C ASN A 346 -4.67 5.05 16.81
N ASP A 347 -4.29 6.26 17.24
CA ASP A 347 -2.92 6.76 17.07
C ASP A 347 -1.95 6.14 18.10
N PHE A 348 -2.46 5.53 19.17
CA PHE A 348 -1.65 4.96 20.24
C PHE A 348 -1.15 3.54 19.88
N PRO A 349 0.03 3.13 20.38
CA PRO A 349 0.51 1.76 20.23
C PRO A 349 -0.35 0.76 21.03
N ASN A 350 -0.19 -0.54 20.77
CA ASN A 350 -0.86 -1.57 21.55
C ASN A 350 -0.40 -1.48 23.02
N PRO A 351 -1.31 -1.21 23.99
CA PRO A 351 -0.91 -1.00 25.38
C PRO A 351 -0.31 -2.25 26.01
N TYR A 352 -0.69 -3.46 25.59
CA TYR A 352 -0.15 -4.69 26.16
C TYR A 352 1.29 -4.96 25.73
N GLU A 353 1.60 -4.80 24.43
CA GLU A 353 2.99 -4.87 23.93
C GLU A 353 3.86 -3.77 24.57
N TYR A 354 3.28 -2.58 24.72
CA TYR A 354 3.95 -1.43 25.33
C TYR A 354 4.27 -1.66 26.82
N ALA A 355 3.36 -2.28 27.57
CA ALA A 355 3.56 -2.62 28.98
C ALA A 355 4.72 -3.59 29.19
N GLN A 356 4.87 -4.59 28.32
CA GLN A 356 5.99 -5.55 28.37
C GLN A 356 7.34 -4.83 28.27
N THR A 357 7.45 -3.88 27.33
CA THR A 357 8.66 -3.07 27.18
C THR A 357 8.86 -2.17 28.41
N LEU A 358 7.83 -1.44 28.85
CA LEU A 358 7.89 -0.54 30.01
C LEU A 358 8.28 -1.27 31.31
N ALA A 359 7.97 -2.56 31.45
CA ALA A 359 8.32 -3.36 32.62
C ALA A 359 9.85 -3.37 32.89
N THR A 360 10.68 -3.16 31.86
CA THR A 360 12.14 -3.10 31.98
C THR A 360 12.69 -1.71 32.32
N TYR A 361 11.85 -0.66 32.31
CA TYR A 361 12.27 0.73 32.52
C TYR A 361 11.87 1.29 33.88
N ASP A 362 12.64 2.26 34.38
CA ASP A 362 12.21 3.13 35.48
C ASP A 362 11.33 4.26 34.91
N LEU A 363 10.02 4.21 35.20
CA LEU A 363 9.04 5.17 34.70
C LEU A 363 9.37 6.62 35.12
N SER A 364 10.05 6.81 36.25
CA SER A 364 10.47 8.15 36.72
C SER A 364 11.68 8.72 35.97
N LYS A 365 12.35 7.88 35.17
CA LYS A 365 13.52 8.24 34.33
C LYS A 365 13.21 8.26 32.83
N LEU A 366 11.96 8.00 32.43
CA LEU A 366 11.56 8.10 31.03
C LEU A 366 11.87 9.49 30.48
N PRO A 367 12.31 9.60 29.20
CA PRO A 367 12.46 10.87 28.52
C PRO A 367 11.20 11.72 28.63
N LYS A 368 11.38 13.01 28.95
CA LYS A 368 10.29 13.98 29.00
C LYS A 368 10.21 14.70 27.66
N ALA A 369 9.09 14.56 26.96
CA ALA A 369 8.86 15.35 25.76
C ALA A 369 8.61 16.82 26.14
N SER A 370 9.36 17.72 25.52
CA SER A 370 9.22 19.17 25.67
C SER A 370 7.97 19.69 24.96
N LYS A 371 7.54 20.92 25.24
CA LYS A 371 6.44 21.55 24.49
C LYS A 371 6.84 21.74 23.03
N GLU A 372 8.10 22.05 22.79
CA GLU A 372 8.70 22.24 21.48
C GLU A 372 8.69 20.93 20.67
N THR A 373 8.96 19.79 21.30
CA THR A 373 8.88 18.47 20.67
C THR A 373 7.44 18.13 20.25
N LEU A 374 6.45 18.41 21.11
CA LEU A 374 5.04 18.17 20.79
C LEU A 374 4.55 19.08 19.66
N GLN A 375 4.91 20.38 19.72
CA GLN A 375 4.61 21.35 18.67
C GLN A 375 5.26 20.96 17.35
N LEU A 376 6.47 20.40 17.37
CA LEU A 376 7.16 19.94 16.17
C LEU A 376 6.35 18.85 15.43
N TYR A 377 5.75 17.90 16.14
CA TYR A 377 4.89 16.89 15.51
C TYR A 377 3.62 17.51 14.89
N GLU A 378 3.04 18.52 15.52
CA GLU A 378 1.87 19.25 15.00
C GLU A 378 2.24 20.07 13.75
N ASP A 379 3.32 20.84 13.81
CA ASP A 379 3.86 21.61 12.69
C ASP A 379 4.13 20.75 11.44
N VAL A 380 4.61 19.51 11.64
CA VAL A 380 4.85 18.56 10.55
C VAL A 380 3.54 18.20 9.84
N ILE A 381 2.47 17.95 10.58
CA ILE A 381 1.16 17.53 10.04
C ILE A 381 0.41 18.71 9.44
N GLU A 382 0.38 19.85 10.13
CA GLU A 382 -0.50 20.97 9.80
C GLU A 382 0.11 21.94 8.80
N ARG A 383 1.44 21.98 8.69
CA ARG A 383 2.16 22.92 7.81
C ARG A 383 3.05 22.23 6.81
N ASP A 384 4.00 21.42 7.28
CA ASP A 384 5.10 20.96 6.42
C ASP A 384 4.61 19.93 5.37
N LEU A 385 3.78 18.96 5.77
CA LEU A 385 3.22 17.96 4.84
C LEU A 385 2.24 18.56 3.81
N PRO A 386 1.28 19.43 4.19
CA PRO A 386 0.48 20.18 3.22
C PRO A 386 1.33 21.00 2.26
N GLY A 387 2.41 21.63 2.74
CA GLY A 387 3.35 22.38 1.91
C GLY A 387 4.07 21.50 0.88
N ILE A 388 4.50 20.29 1.26
CA ILE A 388 5.05 19.29 0.32
C ILE A 388 4.02 18.95 -0.75
N MET A 389 2.79 18.60 -0.34
CA MET A 389 1.75 18.22 -1.28
C MET A 389 1.39 19.35 -2.25
N GLN A 390 1.25 20.58 -1.75
CA GLN A 390 1.01 21.75 -2.58
C GLN A 390 2.15 21.99 -3.58
N HIS A 391 3.41 21.90 -3.15
CA HIS A 391 4.55 22.10 -4.04
C HIS A 391 4.56 21.08 -5.20
N PHE A 392 4.44 19.78 -4.90
CA PHE A 392 4.50 18.72 -5.92
C PHE A 392 3.18 18.52 -6.69
N THR A 393 2.14 19.28 -6.37
CA THR A 393 0.92 19.42 -7.19
C THR A 393 0.90 20.72 -8.00
N SER A 394 1.64 21.75 -7.58
CA SER A 394 1.62 23.09 -8.19
C SER A 394 2.86 23.43 -9.03
N THR A 395 3.89 22.58 -9.07
CA THR A 395 5.11 22.82 -9.86
C THR A 395 4.83 22.65 -11.36
N PRO A 396 5.04 23.67 -12.21
CA PRO A 396 4.88 23.55 -13.66
C PRO A 396 5.92 22.56 -14.21
N GLY A 397 5.47 21.39 -14.65
CA GLY A 397 6.33 20.31 -15.13
C GLY A 397 6.17 18.98 -14.38
N ALA A 398 5.50 18.98 -13.21
CA ALA A 398 4.93 17.77 -12.64
C ALA A 398 3.56 17.50 -13.29
N PRO A 399 3.16 16.23 -13.51
CA PRO A 399 1.83 15.94 -14.02
C PRO A 399 0.80 16.55 -13.05
N PRO A 400 -0.23 17.24 -13.58
CA PRO A 400 -1.23 17.89 -12.74
C PRO A 400 -1.88 16.85 -11.80
N PRO A 401 -2.48 17.29 -10.67
CA PRO A 401 -3.42 16.44 -9.95
C PRO A 401 -4.39 15.84 -10.97
N SER A 402 -4.67 14.53 -10.84
CA SER A 402 -5.51 13.72 -11.73
C SER A 402 -6.49 14.59 -12.51
N ALA A 403 -6.24 14.74 -13.81
CA ALA A 403 -6.88 15.74 -14.63
C ALA A 403 -8.36 15.44 -14.88
N SER A 404 -8.89 14.31 -14.42
CA SER A 404 -10.30 13.99 -14.28
C SER A 404 -10.71 13.94 -12.80
N SER A 405 -11.85 14.56 -12.48
CA SER A 405 -12.50 14.42 -11.17
C SER A 405 -14.00 14.30 -11.38
N LEU A 406 -14.61 13.26 -10.81
CA LEU A 406 -16.06 13.19 -10.66
C LEU A 406 -16.51 14.32 -9.72
N GLN A 407 -17.27 15.26 -10.24
CA GLN A 407 -17.80 16.38 -9.46
C GLN A 407 -19.02 15.90 -8.62
N PRO A 408 -19.41 16.62 -7.54
CA PRO A 408 -20.54 16.24 -6.69
C PRO A 408 -21.89 16.12 -7.41
N ASP A 409 -21.99 16.74 -8.59
CA ASP A 409 -23.12 16.68 -9.51
C ASP A 409 -23.10 15.41 -10.41
N GLY A 410 -22.09 14.54 -10.25
CA GLY A 410 -21.91 13.32 -11.03
C GLY A 410 -21.26 13.54 -12.40
N GLU A 411 -20.81 14.76 -12.70
CA GLU A 411 -20.21 15.09 -13.99
C GLU A 411 -18.70 14.83 -14.00
N LEU A 412 -18.21 14.19 -15.07
CA LEU A 412 -16.78 14.03 -15.30
C LEU A 412 -16.24 15.26 -16.03
N ARG A 413 -15.27 15.95 -15.42
CA ARG A 413 -14.62 17.11 -16.05
C ARG A 413 -13.10 16.99 -15.97
N GLY A 414 -12.42 17.48 -16.99
CA GLY A 414 -10.97 17.32 -17.05
C GLY A 414 -10.23 17.76 -18.29
N TRP A 415 -8.90 17.77 -18.24
CA TRP A 415 -8.06 18.20 -19.36
C TRP A 415 -7.65 17.03 -20.26
N LEU A 416 -8.12 17.02 -21.51
CA LEU A 416 -7.65 16.08 -22.52
C LEU A 416 -6.97 16.79 -23.69
N HIS A 417 -6.17 16.04 -24.44
CA HIS A 417 -5.64 16.48 -25.73
C HIS A 417 -6.55 15.99 -26.85
N LYS A 418 -7.09 16.89 -27.65
CA LYS A 418 -7.92 16.58 -28.81
C LYS A 418 -7.12 16.73 -30.09
N GLN A 419 -7.19 15.74 -30.98
CA GLN A 419 -6.60 15.87 -32.32
C GLN A 419 -7.49 16.76 -33.20
N ALA A 420 -6.92 17.81 -33.77
CA ALA A 420 -7.60 18.64 -34.77
C ALA A 420 -7.64 17.92 -36.14
N THR A 421 -8.49 18.38 -37.04
CA THR A 421 -8.57 17.86 -38.43
C THR A 421 -7.24 18.01 -39.18
N SER A 422 -6.40 18.97 -38.79
CA SER A 422 -5.03 19.15 -39.31
C SER A 422 -4.00 18.15 -38.75
N GLY A 423 -4.42 17.20 -37.91
CA GLY A 423 -3.54 16.22 -37.25
C GLY A 423 -2.85 16.75 -35.98
N LYS A 424 -2.85 18.07 -35.74
CA LYS A 424 -2.22 18.69 -34.56
C LYS A 424 -3.05 18.44 -33.28
N TRP A 425 -2.39 18.03 -32.21
CA TRP A 425 -3.01 17.86 -30.89
C TRP A 425 -3.16 19.19 -30.15
N GLN A 426 -4.33 19.43 -29.57
CA GLN A 426 -4.66 20.64 -28.82
C GLN A 426 -5.22 20.29 -27.46
N ARG A 427 -4.67 20.88 -26.40
CA ARG A 427 -5.22 20.74 -25.05
C ARG A 427 -6.54 21.51 -24.92
N ARG A 428 -7.57 20.84 -24.41
CA ARG A 428 -8.91 21.39 -24.18
C ARG A 428 -9.44 20.90 -22.84
N TYR A 429 -10.24 21.71 -22.19
CA TYR A 429 -10.96 21.31 -20.99
C TYR A 429 -12.27 20.67 -21.40
N PHE A 430 -12.55 19.45 -20.96
CA PHE A 430 -13.73 18.67 -21.30
C PHE A 430 -14.68 18.59 -20.12
N ALA A 431 -15.98 18.57 -20.41
CA ALA A 431 -17.03 18.31 -19.45
C ALA A 431 -18.06 17.36 -20.08
N LEU A 432 -18.38 16.27 -19.39
CA LEU A 432 -19.43 15.34 -19.79
C LEU A 432 -20.71 15.67 -19.02
N ARG A 433 -21.71 16.21 -19.73
CA ARG A 433 -22.99 16.66 -19.16
C ARG A 433 -24.13 15.98 -19.90
N GLU A 434 -24.99 15.26 -19.18
CA GLU A 434 -26.24 14.71 -19.73
C GLU A 434 -26.08 13.94 -21.07
N GLY A 435 -24.98 13.19 -21.24
CA GLY A 435 -24.70 12.45 -22.48
C GLY A 435 -24.03 13.25 -23.60
N THR A 436 -23.79 14.55 -23.40
CA THR A 436 -23.04 15.42 -24.31
C THR A 436 -21.64 15.67 -23.77
N LEU A 437 -20.62 15.44 -24.61
CA LEU A 437 -19.23 15.75 -24.34
C LEU A 437 -18.87 17.13 -24.90
N GLU A 438 -18.74 18.11 -24.03
CA GLU A 438 -18.38 19.48 -24.37
C GLU A 438 -16.89 19.74 -24.15
N TYR A 439 -16.32 20.66 -24.92
CA TYR A 439 -14.93 21.09 -24.70
C TYR A 439 -14.72 22.59 -24.90
N TYR A 440 -13.79 23.14 -24.11
CA TYR A 440 -13.51 24.58 -23.98
C TYR A 440 -12.02 24.85 -24.19
N ARG A 441 -11.66 26.09 -24.57
CA ARG A 441 -10.23 26.48 -24.54
C ARG A 441 -9.77 26.71 -23.11
N ARG A 442 -10.65 27.25 -22.28
CA ARG A 442 -10.44 27.48 -20.84
C ARG A 442 -11.70 27.11 -20.04
N PRO A 443 -11.58 26.59 -18.82
CA PRO A 443 -12.74 26.17 -18.01
C PRO A 443 -13.75 27.28 -17.71
N GLU A 444 -13.31 28.54 -17.72
CA GLU A 444 -14.13 29.70 -17.36
C GLU A 444 -14.94 30.28 -18.55
N GLU A 445 -14.81 29.69 -19.75
CA GLU A 445 -15.53 30.16 -20.93
C GLU A 445 -17.03 29.82 -20.84
N PRO A 446 -17.93 30.79 -21.05
CA PRO A 446 -19.38 30.59 -20.91
C PRO A 446 -20.01 29.77 -22.03
N LYS A 447 -19.29 29.54 -23.14
CA LYS A 447 -19.75 28.76 -24.29
C LYS A 447 -18.69 27.74 -24.70
N PRO A 448 -19.07 26.49 -25.01
CA PRO A 448 -18.12 25.49 -25.45
C PRO A 448 -17.52 25.85 -26.82
N SER A 449 -16.25 25.51 -26.99
CA SER A 449 -15.58 25.53 -28.30
C SER A 449 -16.13 24.45 -29.25
N GLY A 450 -16.74 23.40 -28.70
CA GLY A 450 -17.54 22.43 -29.42
C GLY A 450 -18.20 21.43 -28.48
N ALA A 451 -19.23 20.76 -28.96
CA ALA A 451 -19.98 19.75 -28.24
C ALA A 451 -20.14 18.51 -29.14
N LEU A 452 -20.20 17.34 -28.51
CA LEU A 452 -20.40 16.06 -29.17
C LEU A 452 -21.48 15.27 -28.41
N ASP A 453 -22.62 15.05 -29.04
CA ASP A 453 -23.62 14.10 -28.55
C ASP A 453 -23.07 12.67 -28.65
N LEU A 454 -23.07 11.95 -27.53
CA LEU A 454 -22.52 10.59 -27.47
C LEU A 454 -23.56 9.52 -27.82
N ALA A 455 -24.83 9.86 -28.00
CA ALA A 455 -25.87 8.89 -28.36
C ALA A 455 -25.50 8.14 -29.65
N GLY A 456 -25.37 6.81 -29.57
CA GLY A 456 -25.00 5.95 -30.71
C GLY A 456 -23.54 6.09 -31.18
N CYS A 457 -22.68 6.77 -30.41
CA CYS A 457 -21.24 6.75 -30.62
C CYS A 457 -20.60 5.46 -30.07
N ARG A 458 -19.32 5.22 -30.39
CA ARG A 458 -18.54 4.13 -29.79
C ARG A 458 -17.16 4.61 -29.36
N ALA A 459 -16.88 4.57 -28.06
CA ALA A 459 -15.57 4.91 -27.52
C ALA A 459 -14.70 3.67 -27.29
N LYS A 460 -13.47 3.66 -27.82
CA LYS A 460 -12.52 2.55 -27.66
C LYS A 460 -11.07 3.04 -27.51
N PRO A 461 -10.19 2.25 -26.85
CA PRO A 461 -8.76 2.49 -26.87
C PRO A 461 -8.20 2.53 -28.30
N ARG A 462 -7.18 3.37 -28.53
CA ARG A 462 -6.39 3.40 -29.76
C ARG A 462 -4.89 3.24 -29.43
N PRO A 463 -4.41 2.00 -29.23
CA PRO A 463 -3.02 1.75 -28.84
C PRO A 463 -2.01 2.10 -29.95
N GLU A 464 -2.42 2.08 -31.23
CA GLU A 464 -1.58 2.41 -32.39
C GLU A 464 -1.40 3.94 -32.62
N SER A 465 -1.82 4.77 -31.67
CA SER A 465 -1.70 6.23 -31.78
C SER A 465 -0.26 6.70 -31.56
N ASP A 466 0.14 7.78 -32.24
CA ASP A 466 1.42 8.48 -32.02
C ASP A 466 1.52 9.10 -30.61
N ARG A 467 0.38 9.24 -29.93
CA ARG A 467 0.26 9.72 -28.56
C ARG A 467 -0.29 8.62 -27.64
N PRO A 468 0.37 8.30 -26.52
CA PRO A 468 -0.12 7.30 -25.58
C PRO A 468 -1.46 7.73 -24.96
N PHE A 469 -2.18 6.75 -24.41
CA PHE A 469 -3.46 6.96 -23.70
C PHE A 469 -4.56 7.58 -24.58
N THR A 470 -4.58 7.22 -25.86
CA THR A 470 -5.55 7.74 -26.83
C THR A 470 -6.84 6.93 -26.83
N ILE A 471 -7.96 7.61 -26.69
CA ILE A 471 -9.33 7.16 -26.90
C ILE A 471 -9.78 7.61 -28.30
N ARG A 472 -10.34 6.68 -29.07
CA ARG A 472 -11.05 6.96 -30.32
C ARG A 472 -12.55 6.89 -30.06
N ILE A 473 -13.25 8.00 -30.30
CA ILE A 473 -14.71 8.07 -30.28
C ILE A 473 -15.18 8.04 -31.73
N GLU A 474 -15.88 6.98 -32.11
CA GLU A 474 -16.47 6.81 -33.43
C GLU A 474 -17.86 7.43 -33.43
N THR A 475 -18.07 8.37 -34.36
CA THR A 475 -19.33 9.10 -34.56
C THR A 475 -19.81 8.89 -35.99
N ARG A 476 -21.04 9.30 -36.31
CA ARG A 476 -21.61 9.17 -37.68
C ARG A 476 -20.89 10.00 -38.73
N GLU A 477 -20.31 11.13 -38.33
CA GLU A 477 -19.65 12.06 -39.26
C GLU A 477 -18.15 11.78 -39.37
N ARG A 478 -17.45 11.70 -38.23
CA ARG A 478 -15.99 11.52 -38.18
C ARG A 478 -15.50 10.97 -36.84
N PRO A 479 -14.36 10.27 -36.79
CA PRO A 479 -13.77 9.89 -35.52
C PRO A 479 -13.19 11.11 -34.78
N TYR A 480 -13.35 11.13 -33.46
CA TYR A 480 -12.64 12.03 -32.55
C TYR A 480 -11.53 11.26 -31.84
N HIS A 481 -10.36 11.88 -31.72
CA HIS A 481 -9.22 11.32 -30.99
C HIS A 481 -8.91 12.21 -29.79
N LEU A 482 -8.99 11.63 -28.61
CA LEU A 482 -8.71 12.27 -27.33
C LEU A 482 -7.57 11.51 -26.66
N ALA A 483 -6.58 12.20 -26.11
CA ALA A 483 -5.50 11.58 -25.36
C ALA A 483 -5.47 12.13 -23.95
N ALA A 484 -5.52 11.22 -22.98
CA ALA A 484 -5.39 11.52 -21.56
C ALA A 484 -3.91 11.76 -21.18
N ALA A 485 -3.68 12.29 -19.99
CA ALA A 485 -2.33 12.47 -19.46
C ALA A 485 -1.74 11.15 -18.91
N SER A 486 -2.60 10.20 -18.51
CA SER A 486 -2.22 8.88 -17.99
C SER A 486 -3.19 7.77 -18.43
N GLY A 487 -2.79 6.52 -18.23
CA GLY A 487 -3.65 5.35 -18.45
C GLY A 487 -4.87 5.32 -17.51
N ASP A 488 -4.72 5.81 -16.28
CA ASP A 488 -5.81 5.91 -15.30
C ASP A 488 -6.88 6.91 -15.75
N GLU A 489 -6.46 8.10 -16.17
CA GLU A 489 -7.37 9.12 -16.69
C GLU A 489 -8.04 8.64 -17.97
N MET A 490 -7.30 7.96 -18.86
CA MET A 490 -7.90 7.33 -20.05
C MET A 490 -8.98 6.32 -19.65
N SER A 491 -8.73 5.49 -18.64
CA SER A 491 -9.68 4.45 -18.21
C SER A 491 -10.94 5.06 -17.61
N GLU A 492 -10.81 6.09 -16.77
CA GLU A 492 -11.94 6.83 -16.19
C GLU A 492 -12.79 7.49 -17.28
N TRP A 493 -12.16 8.23 -18.20
CA TRP A 493 -12.86 8.83 -19.33
C TRP A 493 -13.50 7.77 -20.23
N LEU A 494 -12.81 6.68 -20.54
CA LEU A 494 -13.31 5.63 -21.42
C LEU A 494 -14.55 4.95 -20.83
N LEU A 495 -14.56 4.62 -19.54
CA LEU A 495 -15.71 4.04 -18.84
C LEU A 495 -16.94 4.96 -18.92
N CYS A 496 -16.76 6.25 -18.60
CA CYS A 496 -17.85 7.21 -18.65
C CYS A 496 -18.36 7.45 -20.08
N LEU A 497 -17.46 7.54 -21.06
CA LEU A 497 -17.82 7.69 -22.46
C LEU A 497 -18.59 6.45 -22.97
N GLN A 498 -18.12 5.25 -22.67
CA GLN A 498 -18.77 3.99 -23.07
C GLN A 498 -20.17 3.85 -22.47
N HIS A 499 -20.34 4.18 -21.19
CA HIS A 499 -21.65 4.15 -20.53
C HIS A 499 -22.67 5.10 -21.19
N HIS A 500 -22.25 6.30 -21.60
CA HIS A 500 -23.15 7.25 -22.27
C HIS A 500 -23.38 6.89 -23.75
N CYS A 501 -22.38 6.31 -24.41
CA CYS A 501 -22.52 5.77 -25.77
C CYS A 501 -23.62 4.68 -25.85
N SER A 502 -23.68 3.77 -24.86
CA SER A 502 -24.63 2.65 -24.85
C SER A 502 -26.07 3.04 -24.51
N ARG A 503 -26.30 4.17 -23.82
CA ARG A 503 -27.67 4.62 -23.47
C ARG A 503 -28.51 5.05 -24.68
N GLY A 504 -27.87 5.39 -25.80
CA GLY A 504 -28.56 5.73 -27.05
C GLY A 504 -29.09 4.54 -27.85
N GLU A 505 -28.79 3.30 -27.46
CA GLU A 505 -29.25 2.08 -28.16
C GLU A 505 -30.58 1.53 -27.59
N SER A 506 -31.13 2.12 -26.52
CA SER A 506 -32.33 1.65 -25.82
C SER A 506 -33.56 2.57 -25.99
N GLY A 507 -33.54 3.46 -26.97
CA GLY A 507 -34.63 4.40 -27.28
C GLY A 507 -35.36 4.05 -28.58
#